data_AF-I3CZZ3-F1
#
_entry.id   AF-I3CZZ3-F1
#
_cell.length_a   1.000
_cell.length_b   1.000
_cell.length_c   1.000
_cell.angle_alpha   90.00
_cell.angle_beta   90.00
_cell.angle_gamma   90.00
#
_symmetry.space_group_name_H-M   'P 1'
#
loop_
_entity.id
_entity.type
_entity.pdbx_description
1 polymer ?
#
loop_
_entity_poly.entity_id
_entity_poly.type
_entity_poly.pdbx_seq_one_letter_code
_entity_poly.pdbx_strand_id
1 'polypeptide(L)'
;MKILIPENTLLWSTKGVCFPKDLTYGTEIFTIDPNNKFVLSPIMEDLEEPEPMKVITLLTKNNISTVIPTYKIQTNEKFIDLNKVNVGDKLSFVDSKHLEKFKEYQDDHTLEFLEKSPFSVMGVSYLGSCGLKESKEAVYFQRSDEESMRVFAKEIQESMTPEFGGDVWVTKGVVSQSKWGRKDVSFLVLYRSEKFYKFRKSIKLIEDKILNSIYLNGINIFFGFLRSLLNGGFAYHLNSFVRGVSENKYVILYLPWKSKTRKLLQNSCNLWNTYQLSICESKSQMNIDETKIEKKIQPIFEQTILEIKEHLIDCYEIEIQIGNKIICDNIVLKPFELTEDEISELQKFEETPDFDLEKIRKKITLSIISNTNTLKTINQIKQLEKAFHLHIVGIIKNKGTIMPSVTRYGKTYSTNAILSDESGEIKLKIWGDIVNEIKNGDVLELVGAYIKNGILRNSNDGYEKIYKIKDEG
;
A
#
# COMPACT_ATOMS: atom_id res chain seq x y z
N MET A 1 -3.02 -0.73 32.00
CA MET A 1 -3.92 0.26 31.36
C MET A 1 -4.27 -0.25 29.99
N LYS A 2 -5.57 -0.25 29.67
CA LYS A 2 -6.08 -0.69 28.37
C LYS A 2 -5.97 0.43 27.35
N ILE A 3 -5.51 0.10 26.15
CA ILE A 3 -5.28 1.05 25.05
C ILE A 3 -5.71 0.43 23.72
N LEU A 4 -6.11 1.27 22.77
CA LEU A 4 -6.50 0.85 21.42
C LEU A 4 -5.33 1.01 20.45
N ILE A 5 -5.12 -0.01 19.61
CA ILE A 5 -4.11 -0.01 18.54
C ILE A 5 -4.77 -0.34 17.20
N PRO A 6 -4.64 0.53 16.17
CA PRO A 6 -5.14 0.25 14.84
C PRO A 6 -4.54 -1.01 14.22
N GLU A 7 -5.34 -1.83 13.54
CA GLU A 7 -4.93 -3.15 13.02
C GLU A 7 -3.80 -3.12 11.98
N ASN A 8 -3.52 -1.97 11.38
CA ASN A 8 -2.44 -1.78 10.44
C ASN A 8 -1.18 -1.17 11.08
N THR A 9 -1.17 -0.89 12.38
CA THR A 9 -0.03 -0.27 13.08
C THR A 9 1.07 -1.28 13.34
N LEU A 10 2.32 -0.90 13.05
CA LEU A 10 3.47 -1.73 13.36
C LEU A 10 3.96 -1.46 14.77
N LEU A 11 4.05 -2.52 15.56
CA LEU A 11 4.63 -2.53 16.89
C LEU A 11 6.02 -3.17 16.84
N TRP A 12 6.93 -2.67 17.67
CA TRP A 12 8.22 -3.31 17.87
C TRP A 12 8.07 -4.43 18.90
N SER A 13 8.52 -5.64 18.56
CA SER A 13 8.41 -6.83 19.42
C SER A 13 9.76 -7.51 19.57
N THR A 14 9.88 -8.41 20.54
CA THR A 14 11.09 -9.23 20.69
C THR A 14 11.39 -10.03 19.42
N LYS A 15 10.39 -10.39 18.63
CA LYS A 15 10.56 -11.16 17.40
C LYS A 15 10.65 -10.31 16.11
N GLY A 16 10.89 -9.00 16.23
CA GLY A 16 10.99 -8.08 15.10
C GLY A 16 9.87 -7.04 15.13
N VAL A 17 9.07 -6.97 14.07
CA VAL A 17 7.90 -6.07 14.02
C VAL A 17 6.63 -6.90 13.92
N CYS A 18 5.51 -6.42 14.44
CA CYS A 18 4.24 -7.15 14.40
C CYS A 18 3.05 -6.21 14.19
N PHE A 19 1.95 -6.75 13.66
CA PHE A 19 0.65 -6.08 13.72
C PHE A 19 -0.11 -6.51 14.98
N PRO A 20 -1.14 -5.77 15.43
CA PRO A 20 -1.87 -6.12 16.65
C PRO A 20 -2.51 -7.51 16.58
N LYS A 21 -3.07 -7.88 15.42
CA LYS A 21 -3.63 -9.23 15.18
C LYS A 21 -2.63 -10.39 15.37
N ASP A 22 -1.34 -10.08 15.35
CA ASP A 22 -0.27 -11.07 15.50
C ASP A 22 0.13 -11.26 16.98
N LEU A 23 -0.40 -10.41 17.88
CA LEU A 23 -0.17 -10.51 19.31
C LEU A 23 -0.99 -11.65 19.89
N THR A 24 -0.39 -12.35 20.84
CA THR A 24 -1.01 -13.43 21.62
C THR A 24 -0.54 -13.30 23.06
N TYR A 25 -1.20 -13.99 24.00
CA TYR A 25 -0.70 -14.13 25.37
C TYR A 25 0.80 -14.47 25.39
N GLY A 26 1.57 -13.71 26.19
CA GLY A 26 3.01 -13.85 26.34
C GLY A 26 3.86 -13.23 25.22
N THR A 27 3.25 -12.62 24.19
CA THR A 27 4.01 -11.82 23.23
C THR A 27 4.57 -10.57 23.92
N GLU A 28 5.85 -10.27 23.74
CA GLU A 28 6.49 -9.10 24.35
C GLU A 28 6.70 -8.01 23.31
N ILE A 29 6.18 -6.82 23.61
CA ILE A 29 6.39 -5.61 22.81
C ILE A 29 7.33 -4.63 23.53
N PHE A 30 8.04 -3.82 22.75
CA PHE A 30 8.88 -2.77 23.27
C PHE A 30 8.07 -1.49 23.55
N THR A 31 8.29 -0.95 24.74
CA THR A 31 7.66 0.27 25.24
C THR A 31 8.72 1.17 25.89
N ILE A 32 8.35 2.41 26.20
CA ILE A 32 9.24 3.36 26.87
C ILE A 32 8.62 3.75 28.21
N ASP A 33 9.32 3.47 29.30
CA ASP A 33 8.85 3.77 30.66
C ASP A 33 8.82 5.29 30.94
N PRO A 34 8.21 5.73 32.06
CA PRO A 34 8.23 7.15 32.46
C PRO A 34 9.63 7.75 32.64
N ASN A 35 10.66 6.94 32.87
CA ASN A 35 12.06 7.33 32.99
C ASN A 35 12.81 7.32 31.64
N ASN A 36 12.09 7.21 30.52
CA ASN A 36 12.61 7.13 29.16
C ASN A 36 13.51 5.90 28.89
N LYS A 37 13.32 4.82 29.66
CA LYS A 37 13.99 3.53 29.46
C LYS A 37 13.20 2.66 28.49
N PHE A 38 13.93 2.01 27.62
CA PHE A 38 13.41 1.01 26.69
C PHE A 38 13.17 -0.29 27.44
N VAL A 39 11.91 -0.75 27.53
CA VAL A 39 11.49 -1.88 28.36
C VAL A 39 10.53 -2.80 27.60
N LEU A 40 10.49 -4.06 28.01
CA LEU A 40 9.52 -5.04 27.51
C LEU A 40 8.20 -4.93 28.26
N SER A 41 7.10 -4.97 27.52
CA SER A 41 5.74 -5.09 28.03
C SER A 41 5.12 -6.37 27.47
N PRO A 42 4.93 -7.42 28.29
CA PRO A 42 4.25 -8.64 27.87
C PRO A 42 2.75 -8.40 27.70
N ILE A 43 2.16 -9.03 26.69
CA ILE A 43 0.71 -9.15 26.52
C ILE A 43 0.20 -10.18 27.52
N MET A 44 -0.62 -9.73 28.46
CA MET A 44 -1.06 -10.52 29.61
C MET A 44 -2.42 -11.21 29.41
N GLU A 45 -3.15 -10.85 28.36
CA GLU A 45 -4.48 -11.37 28.06
C GLU A 45 -4.58 -11.72 26.57
N ASP A 46 -5.46 -12.64 26.22
CA ASP A 46 -5.80 -12.87 24.82
C ASP A 46 -6.56 -11.66 24.27
N LEU A 47 -6.32 -11.33 23.01
CA LEU A 47 -6.96 -10.18 22.38
C LEU A 47 -8.44 -10.48 22.11
N GLU A 48 -9.30 -9.52 22.46
CA GLU A 48 -10.70 -9.51 22.06
C GLU A 48 -10.83 -9.22 20.55
N GLU A 49 -12.02 -9.49 20.01
CA GLU A 49 -12.34 -9.14 18.62
C GLU A 49 -12.19 -7.63 18.42
N PRO A 50 -11.51 -7.18 17.35
CA PRO A 50 -11.26 -5.78 17.16
C PRO A 50 -12.54 -5.06 16.74
N GLU A 51 -12.63 -3.80 17.13
CA GLU A 51 -13.79 -2.96 16.81
C GLU A 51 -13.41 -1.81 15.88
N PRO A 52 -14.28 -1.43 14.92
CA PRO A 52 -14.00 -0.32 14.03
C PRO A 52 -14.02 1.00 14.80
N MET A 53 -12.90 1.71 14.78
CA MET A 53 -12.73 3.01 15.46
C MET A 53 -12.30 4.08 14.46
N LYS A 54 -12.70 5.32 14.73
CA LYS A 54 -12.17 6.49 14.02
C LYS A 54 -10.69 6.67 14.34
N VAL A 55 -9.87 6.78 13.31
CA VAL A 55 -8.42 7.00 13.42
C VAL A 55 -7.94 8.12 12.53
N ILE A 56 -6.72 8.60 12.80
CA ILE A 56 -6.01 9.56 11.97
C ILE A 56 -4.76 8.89 11.41
N THR A 57 -4.62 8.89 10.08
CA THR A 57 -3.40 8.50 9.39
C THR A 57 -2.60 9.73 8.95
N LEU A 58 -1.37 9.83 9.45
CA LEU A 58 -0.37 10.83 9.08
C LEU A 58 0.52 10.27 7.97
N LEU A 59 0.53 10.93 6.82
CA LEU A 59 1.37 10.59 5.67
C LEU A 59 2.56 11.53 5.62
N THR A 60 3.76 10.99 5.79
CA THR A 60 5.00 11.71 5.53
C THR A 60 5.67 11.15 4.29
N LYS A 61 6.77 11.79 3.85
CA LYS A 61 7.48 11.33 2.65
C LYS A 61 7.87 9.86 2.71
N ASN A 62 8.38 9.35 3.83
CA ASN A 62 8.87 7.97 3.94
C ASN A 62 8.29 7.18 5.12
N ASN A 63 7.16 7.60 5.71
CA ASN A 63 6.52 6.90 6.81
C ASN A 63 5.00 7.09 6.76
N ILE A 64 4.29 6.10 7.29
CA ILE A 64 2.84 6.16 7.47
C ILE A 64 2.57 5.77 8.89
N SER A 65 1.88 6.63 9.63
CA SER A 65 1.46 6.31 10.99
C SER A 65 -0.04 6.47 11.14
N THR A 66 -0.69 5.47 11.73
CA THR A 66 -2.13 5.50 12.03
C THR A 66 -2.29 5.50 13.54
N VAL A 67 -3.01 6.50 14.05
CA VAL A 67 -3.01 6.85 15.47
C VAL A 67 -4.44 7.12 15.94
N ILE A 68 -4.72 6.76 17.20
CA ILE A 68 -5.97 7.11 17.87
C ILE A 68 -6.00 8.63 18.12
N PRO A 69 -7.09 9.35 17.77
CA PRO A 69 -7.18 10.81 17.87
C PRO A 69 -6.87 11.40 19.24
N THR A 70 -7.17 10.68 20.31
CA THR A 70 -6.95 11.10 21.71
C THR A 70 -5.50 10.95 22.16
N TYR A 71 -4.64 10.29 21.38
CA TYR A 71 -3.25 10.05 21.77
C TYR A 71 -2.38 11.28 21.51
N LYS A 72 -1.29 11.37 22.27
CA LYS A 72 -0.28 12.40 22.07
C LYS A 72 0.90 11.84 21.28
N ILE A 73 1.38 12.64 20.35
CA ILE A 73 2.50 12.30 19.47
C ILE A 73 3.72 13.13 19.84
N GLN A 74 4.90 12.51 19.78
CA GLN A 74 6.16 13.20 20.04
C GLN A 74 6.61 13.99 18.80
N THR A 75 6.72 15.30 18.95
CA THR A 75 7.29 16.23 17.94
C THR A 75 8.27 17.17 18.64
N ASN A 76 9.52 17.25 18.15
CA ASN A 76 10.54 18.14 18.72
C ASN A 76 10.70 17.97 20.25
N GLU A 77 10.79 16.71 20.71
CA GLU A 77 10.91 16.33 22.14
C GLU A 77 9.72 16.70 23.04
N LYS A 78 8.62 17.22 22.48
CA LYS A 78 7.38 17.53 23.20
C LYS A 78 6.24 16.66 22.71
N PHE A 79 5.38 16.26 23.64
CA PHE A 79 4.14 15.58 23.31
C PHE A 79 3.06 16.62 23.01
N ILE A 80 2.49 16.56 21.81
CA ILE A 80 1.38 17.41 21.39
C ILE A 80 0.14 16.54 21.13
N ASP A 81 -1.03 17.14 21.31
CA ASP A 81 -2.31 16.51 20.99
C ASP A 81 -2.43 16.32 19.48
N LEU A 82 -2.93 15.17 19.02
CA LEU A 82 -3.02 14.88 17.59
C LEU A 82 -3.91 15.87 16.83
N ASN A 83 -4.94 16.43 17.49
CA ASN A 83 -5.81 17.45 16.93
C ASN A 83 -5.13 18.82 16.67
N LYS A 84 -3.91 19.03 17.18
CA LYS A 84 -3.10 20.22 16.93
C LYS A 84 -2.09 20.02 15.80
N VAL A 85 -1.98 18.80 15.28
CA VAL A 85 -1.05 18.45 14.20
C VAL A 85 -1.63 18.88 12.86
N ASN A 86 -0.83 19.60 12.07
CA ASN A 86 -1.21 20.10 10.75
C ASN A 86 -0.27 19.59 9.66
N VAL A 87 -0.75 19.63 8.42
CA VAL A 87 0.11 19.46 7.24
C VAL A 87 1.21 20.53 7.27
N GLY A 88 2.46 20.11 7.05
CA GLY A 88 3.65 20.95 7.18
C GLY A 88 4.39 20.79 8.51
N ASP A 89 3.75 20.24 9.55
CA ASP A 89 4.42 19.98 10.82
C ASP A 89 5.47 18.88 10.70
N LYS A 90 6.46 18.92 11.60
CA LYS A 90 7.54 17.94 11.68
C LYS A 90 7.20 16.83 12.67
N LEU A 91 7.26 15.60 12.19
CA LEU A 91 7.13 14.39 12.98
C LEU A 91 8.52 13.82 13.31
N SER A 92 8.80 13.56 14.58
CA SER A 92 10.04 12.95 15.04
C SER A 92 9.87 11.42 15.12
N PHE A 93 10.84 10.68 14.58
CA PHE A 93 10.90 9.24 14.76
C PHE A 93 11.48 8.87 16.14
N VAL A 94 11.40 7.58 16.49
CA VAL A 94 12.05 7.02 17.67
C VAL A 94 13.53 7.43 17.71
N ASP A 95 13.98 7.86 18.89
CA ASP A 95 15.35 8.30 19.14
C ASP A 95 16.37 7.22 18.73
N SER A 96 17.52 7.64 18.20
CA SER A 96 18.56 6.74 17.72
C SER A 96 19.02 5.76 18.79
N LYS A 97 19.05 6.18 20.06
CA LYS A 97 19.39 5.32 21.19
C LYS A 97 18.42 4.15 21.38
N HIS A 98 17.13 4.37 21.21
CA HIS A 98 16.12 3.30 21.31
C HIS A 98 16.16 2.39 20.08
N LEU A 99 16.39 2.98 18.89
CA LEU A 99 16.56 2.21 17.66
C LEU A 99 17.79 1.29 17.71
N GLU A 100 18.92 1.78 18.24
CA GLU A 100 20.14 0.99 18.44
C GLU A 100 19.89 -0.17 19.39
N LYS A 101 19.27 0.08 20.55
CA LYS A 101 18.89 -0.99 21.48
C LYS A 101 17.97 -2.04 20.88
N PHE A 102 17.02 -1.62 20.05
CA PHE A 102 16.15 -2.55 19.35
C PHE A 102 16.95 -3.42 18.39
N LYS A 103 17.88 -2.84 17.62
CA LYS A 103 18.75 -3.59 16.69
C LYS A 103 19.70 -4.54 17.42
N GLU A 104 20.35 -4.07 18.49
CA GLU A 104 21.22 -4.89 19.34
C GLU A 104 20.46 -6.11 19.87
N TYR A 105 19.24 -5.89 20.41
CA TYR A 105 18.40 -7.01 20.86
C TYR A 105 18.10 -8.00 19.73
N GLN A 106 17.75 -7.51 18.54
CA GLN A 106 17.48 -8.37 17.38
C GLN A 106 18.72 -9.17 16.95
N ASP A 107 19.89 -8.55 16.96
CA ASP A 107 21.16 -9.18 16.58
C ASP A 107 21.58 -10.24 17.61
N ASP A 108 21.47 -9.94 18.91
CA ASP A 108 21.79 -10.87 20.01
C ASP A 108 20.94 -12.15 19.99
N HIS A 109 19.69 -12.06 19.52
CA HIS A 109 18.74 -13.18 19.47
C HIS A 109 18.58 -13.78 18.06
N THR A 110 19.40 -13.37 17.09
CA THR A 110 19.24 -13.79 15.68
C THR A 110 19.31 -15.32 15.50
N LEU A 111 20.19 -16.01 16.22
CA LEU A 111 20.30 -17.47 16.15
C LEU A 111 19.02 -18.17 16.63
N GLU A 112 18.47 -17.72 17.76
CA GLU A 112 17.22 -18.27 18.30
C GLU A 112 16.05 -18.09 17.32
N PHE A 113 15.97 -16.93 16.68
CA PHE A 113 14.92 -16.66 15.70
C PHE A 113 15.06 -17.51 14.44
N LEU A 114 16.29 -17.74 13.97
CA LEU A 114 16.55 -18.60 12.81
C LEU A 114 16.20 -20.05 13.08
N GLU A 115 16.47 -20.57 14.29
CA GLU A 115 16.11 -21.94 14.68
C GLU A 115 14.59 -22.18 14.70
N LYS A 116 13.82 -21.17 15.12
CA LYS A 116 12.34 -21.24 15.18
C LYS A 116 11.66 -20.90 13.85
N SER A 117 12.40 -20.29 12.92
CA SER A 117 11.86 -19.86 11.63
C SER A 117 11.69 -21.04 10.66
N PRO A 118 10.61 -21.05 9.85
CA PRO A 118 10.51 -22.00 8.73
C PRO A 118 11.45 -21.67 7.56
N PHE A 119 12.21 -20.57 7.66
CA PHE A 119 13.09 -20.03 6.63
C PHE A 119 14.47 -19.65 7.18
N SER A 120 15.51 -19.94 6.40
CA SER A 120 16.77 -19.22 6.48
C SER A 120 16.65 -17.82 5.85
N VAL A 121 17.62 -16.94 6.15
CA VAL A 121 17.73 -15.63 5.48
C VAL A 121 17.85 -15.78 3.96
N MET A 122 18.50 -16.85 3.50
CA MET A 122 18.65 -17.14 2.08
C MET A 122 17.34 -17.63 1.47
N GLY A 123 16.63 -18.55 2.12
CA GLY A 123 15.32 -19.03 1.69
C GLY A 123 14.30 -17.91 1.52
N VAL A 124 14.23 -17.00 2.50
CA VAL A 124 13.32 -15.84 2.41
C VAL A 124 13.77 -14.80 1.37
N SER A 125 15.08 -14.70 1.13
CA SER A 125 15.62 -13.88 0.02
C SER A 125 15.15 -14.40 -1.34
N TYR A 126 15.08 -15.72 -1.54
CA TYR A 126 14.49 -16.28 -2.76
C TYR A 126 12.98 -16.08 -2.83
N LEU A 127 12.26 -16.12 -1.69
CA LEU A 127 10.82 -15.82 -1.66
C LEU A 127 10.52 -14.39 -2.15
N GLY A 128 11.39 -13.42 -1.81
CA GLY A 128 11.24 -12.03 -2.24
C GLY A 128 11.64 -11.75 -3.69
N SER A 129 12.28 -12.70 -4.40
CA SER A 129 12.88 -12.49 -5.73
C SER A 129 12.37 -13.45 -6.82
N CYS A 130 11.26 -14.17 -6.58
CA CYS A 130 10.73 -15.15 -7.51
C CYS A 130 9.28 -14.90 -7.96
N GLY A 131 8.98 -15.33 -9.18
CA GLY A 131 7.63 -15.40 -9.71
C GLY A 131 7.02 -16.80 -9.58
N LEU A 132 5.69 -16.89 -9.71
CA LEU A 132 4.96 -18.16 -9.70
C LEU A 132 4.77 -18.69 -11.12
N LYS A 133 5.04 -19.98 -11.34
CA LYS A 133 4.68 -20.70 -12.55
C LYS A 133 3.63 -21.77 -12.21
N GLU A 134 2.37 -21.35 -12.13
CA GLU A 134 1.26 -22.19 -11.67
C GLU A 134 1.10 -23.47 -12.48
N SER A 135 1.26 -23.41 -13.81
CA SER A 135 1.13 -24.57 -14.69
C SER A 135 2.16 -25.69 -14.44
N LYS A 136 3.19 -25.41 -13.64
CA LYS A 136 4.26 -26.37 -13.29
C LYS A 136 4.40 -26.56 -11.78
N GLU A 137 3.54 -25.92 -10.98
CA GLU A 137 3.67 -25.87 -9.51
C GLU A 137 5.09 -25.54 -9.07
N ALA A 138 5.70 -24.56 -9.75
CA ALA A 138 7.09 -24.18 -9.55
C ALA A 138 7.19 -22.67 -9.35
N VAL A 139 8.31 -22.24 -8.79
CA VAL A 139 8.72 -20.83 -8.84
C VAL A 139 9.71 -20.63 -9.98
N TYR A 140 9.81 -19.40 -10.48
CA TYR A 140 10.75 -19.08 -11.54
C TYR A 140 11.57 -17.83 -11.24
N PHE A 141 12.79 -17.82 -11.77
CA PHE A 141 13.72 -16.71 -11.72
C PHE A 141 14.20 -16.39 -13.13
N GLN A 142 14.09 -15.13 -13.53
CA GLN A 142 14.50 -14.68 -14.86
C GLN A 142 15.98 -14.28 -14.90
N ARG A 143 16.70 -14.67 -15.95
CA ARG A 143 18.11 -14.37 -16.21
C ARG A 143 18.31 -13.82 -17.62
N SER A 144 19.32 -12.98 -17.77
CA SER A 144 19.63 -12.25 -19.01
C SER A 144 20.29 -13.12 -20.08
N ASP A 145 21.03 -14.14 -19.67
CA ASP A 145 21.91 -14.91 -20.54
C ASP A 145 22.04 -16.35 -20.02
N GLU A 146 22.62 -17.21 -20.87
CA GLU A 146 22.69 -18.64 -20.60
C GLU A 146 23.67 -18.96 -19.46
N GLU A 147 24.77 -18.23 -19.36
CA GLU A 147 25.80 -18.46 -18.34
C GLU A 147 25.29 -18.08 -16.95
N SER A 148 24.69 -16.88 -16.81
CA SER A 148 24.08 -16.46 -15.55
C SER A 148 22.93 -17.37 -15.12
N MET A 149 22.20 -17.96 -16.08
CA MET A 149 21.22 -18.99 -15.79
C MET A 149 21.84 -20.28 -15.25
N ARG A 150 22.91 -20.80 -15.86
CA ARG A 150 23.56 -22.04 -15.41
C ARG A 150 24.19 -21.89 -14.02
N VAL A 151 24.90 -20.78 -13.81
CA VAL A 151 25.51 -20.45 -12.51
C VAL A 151 24.43 -20.34 -11.44
N PHE A 152 23.36 -19.61 -11.72
CA PHE A 152 22.29 -19.42 -10.75
C PHE A 152 21.46 -20.69 -10.50
N ALA A 153 21.28 -21.54 -11.50
CA ALA A 153 20.62 -22.84 -11.33
C ALA A 153 21.40 -23.75 -10.38
N LYS A 154 22.73 -23.77 -10.50
CA LYS A 154 23.62 -24.48 -9.57
C LYS A 154 23.52 -23.89 -8.16
N GLU A 155 23.54 -22.56 -8.04
CA GLU A 155 23.39 -21.88 -6.76
C GLU A 155 22.09 -22.26 -6.06
N ILE A 156 20.94 -22.20 -6.76
CA ILE A 156 19.65 -22.65 -6.18
C ILE A 156 19.70 -24.11 -5.79
N GLN A 157 20.26 -24.98 -6.63
CA GLN A 157 20.33 -26.41 -6.33
C GLN A 157 21.13 -26.66 -5.05
N GLU A 158 22.22 -25.93 -4.82
CA GLU A 158 23.07 -26.06 -3.64
C GLU A 158 22.47 -25.38 -2.40
N SER A 159 21.77 -24.25 -2.55
CA SER A 159 21.26 -23.47 -1.42
C SER A 159 19.86 -23.84 -0.95
N MET A 160 18.95 -24.15 -1.89
CA MET A 160 17.53 -24.33 -1.60
C MET A 160 17.15 -25.78 -1.35
N THR A 161 17.81 -26.71 -2.03
CA THR A 161 17.53 -28.14 -1.89
C THR A 161 17.75 -28.66 -0.47
N PRO A 162 18.82 -28.27 0.25
CA PRO A 162 18.99 -28.69 1.65
C PRO A 162 17.86 -28.23 2.57
N GLU A 163 17.25 -27.07 2.30
CA GLU A 163 16.25 -26.45 3.17
C GLU A 163 14.80 -26.83 2.81
N PHE A 164 14.51 -26.93 1.51
CA PHE A 164 13.15 -27.11 0.98
C PHE A 164 13.01 -28.33 0.05
N GLY A 165 14.06 -29.11 -0.17
CA GLY A 165 14.07 -30.24 -1.11
C GLY A 165 13.89 -29.80 -2.56
N GLY A 166 13.39 -30.69 -3.41
CA GLY A 166 12.99 -30.35 -4.77
C GLY A 166 14.14 -30.25 -5.79
N ASP A 167 13.78 -29.82 -7.00
CA ASP A 167 14.66 -29.91 -8.17
C ASP A 167 14.70 -28.61 -8.97
N VAL A 168 15.86 -28.33 -9.55
CA VAL A 168 16.09 -27.18 -10.44
C VAL A 168 16.10 -27.61 -11.89
N TRP A 169 15.38 -26.86 -12.72
CA TRP A 169 15.28 -27.06 -14.16
C TRP A 169 15.49 -25.73 -14.86
N VAL A 170 16.13 -25.76 -16.02
CA VAL A 170 16.35 -24.55 -16.80
C VAL A 170 15.62 -24.63 -18.13
N THR A 171 15.07 -23.52 -18.57
CA THR A 171 14.41 -23.44 -19.88
C THR A 171 14.71 -22.10 -20.53
N LYS A 172 14.80 -22.10 -21.86
CA LYS A 172 14.74 -20.85 -22.61
C LYS A 172 13.33 -20.29 -22.45
N GLY A 173 13.24 -19.09 -21.88
CA GLY A 173 12.02 -18.31 -21.81
C GLY A 173 11.90 -17.41 -23.04
N VAL A 174 10.68 -17.18 -23.47
CA VAL A 174 10.36 -16.11 -24.42
C VAL A 174 9.77 -14.97 -23.59
N VAL A 175 10.38 -13.78 -23.58
CA VAL A 175 9.75 -12.60 -22.97
C VAL A 175 9.10 -11.73 -24.05
N SER A 176 7.92 -11.26 -23.67
CA SER A 176 7.00 -10.39 -24.39
C SER A 176 7.68 -9.26 -25.15
N GLN A 177 7.12 -8.93 -26.31
CA GLN A 177 7.38 -7.67 -27.01
C GLN A 177 7.29 -6.51 -26.01
N SER A 178 8.42 -5.87 -25.74
CA SER A 178 8.37 -4.49 -25.29
C SER A 178 7.58 -3.68 -26.33
N LYS A 179 6.88 -2.62 -25.91
CA LYS A 179 6.23 -1.63 -26.82
C LYS A 179 7.19 -1.02 -27.88
N TRP A 180 8.48 -1.39 -27.85
CA TRP A 180 9.58 -0.93 -28.68
C TRP A 180 10.26 -2.04 -29.49
N GLY A 181 9.68 -3.24 -29.58
CA GLY A 181 10.06 -4.25 -30.58
C GLY A 181 11.37 -5.02 -30.34
N ARG A 182 12.07 -4.85 -29.22
CA ARG A 182 13.20 -5.74 -28.86
C ARG A 182 12.67 -7.02 -28.22
N LYS A 183 12.99 -8.17 -28.84
CA LYS A 183 12.90 -9.51 -28.24
C LYS A 183 14.17 -9.74 -27.45
N ASP A 184 14.10 -9.60 -26.13
CA ASP A 184 15.18 -10.06 -25.27
C ASP A 184 14.91 -11.54 -24.94
N VAL A 185 15.85 -12.41 -25.32
CA VAL A 185 15.81 -13.81 -24.90
C VAL A 185 16.00 -13.82 -23.39
N SER A 186 15.01 -14.34 -22.67
CA SER A 186 15.10 -14.50 -21.23
C SER A 186 15.37 -15.96 -20.91
N PHE A 187 16.29 -16.26 -20.02
CA PHE A 187 16.47 -17.61 -19.52
C PHE A 187 15.69 -17.75 -18.20
N LEU A 188 15.01 -18.88 -18.00
CA LEU A 188 14.25 -19.13 -16.79
C LEU A 188 14.90 -20.29 -16.02
N VAL A 189 15.18 -20.03 -14.74
CA VAL A 189 15.47 -21.08 -13.76
C VAL A 189 14.17 -21.39 -13.04
N LEU A 190 13.69 -22.62 -13.18
CA LEU A 190 12.51 -23.15 -12.51
C LEU A 190 12.96 -23.98 -11.32
N TYR A 191 12.36 -23.73 -10.17
CA TYR A 191 12.59 -24.52 -8.97
C TYR A 191 11.28 -25.12 -8.49
N ARG A 192 11.25 -26.45 -8.41
CA ARG A 192 10.06 -27.23 -8.03
C ARG A 192 10.27 -27.82 -6.65
N SER A 193 9.67 -27.19 -5.66
CA SER A 193 9.52 -27.70 -4.30
C SER A 193 8.10 -27.40 -3.84
N GLU A 194 7.35 -28.43 -3.42
CA GLU A 194 5.98 -28.27 -2.94
C GLU A 194 5.91 -27.30 -1.75
N LYS A 195 6.83 -27.46 -0.79
CA LYS A 195 6.95 -26.62 0.40
C LYS A 195 7.21 -25.16 0.01
N PHE A 196 8.22 -24.91 -0.81
CA PHE A 196 8.59 -23.56 -1.21
C PHE A 196 7.50 -22.89 -2.09
N TYR A 197 6.90 -23.65 -3.01
CA TYR A 197 5.82 -23.17 -3.87
C TYR A 197 4.60 -22.74 -3.03
N LYS A 198 4.21 -23.53 -2.02
CA LYS A 198 3.12 -23.17 -1.10
C LYS A 198 3.40 -21.87 -0.36
N PHE A 199 4.60 -21.69 0.17
CA PHE A 199 4.99 -20.42 0.81
C PHE A 199 4.91 -19.25 -0.16
N ARG A 200 5.53 -19.36 -1.35
CA ARG A 200 5.48 -18.28 -2.35
C ARG A 200 4.06 -17.96 -2.80
N LYS A 201 3.19 -18.96 -2.97
CA LYS A 201 1.79 -18.80 -3.38
C LYS A 201 0.95 -18.05 -2.35
N SER A 202 1.28 -18.21 -1.06
CA SER A 202 0.60 -17.51 0.03
C SER A 202 0.96 -16.01 0.11
N ILE A 203 2.09 -15.60 -0.48
CA ILE A 203 2.54 -14.22 -0.51
C ILE A 203 1.92 -13.51 -1.72
N LYS A 204 0.98 -12.60 -1.45
CA LYS A 204 0.33 -11.73 -2.43
C LYS A 204 0.30 -10.30 -1.89
N LEU A 205 1.42 -9.60 -2.09
CA LEU A 205 1.62 -8.26 -1.54
C LEU A 205 0.60 -7.22 -2.06
N ILE A 206 0.07 -7.40 -3.29
CA ILE A 206 -1.02 -6.57 -3.84
C ILE A 206 -2.33 -6.74 -3.05
N GLU A 207 -2.56 -7.91 -2.46
CA GLU A 207 -3.76 -8.25 -1.68
C GLU A 207 -3.54 -8.10 -0.17
N ASP A 208 -2.48 -7.40 0.28
CA ASP A 208 -2.10 -7.31 1.70
C ASP A 208 -1.82 -8.65 2.40
N LYS A 209 -1.36 -9.65 1.63
CA LYS A 209 -1.03 -10.98 2.14
C LYS A 209 0.48 -11.20 2.11
N ILE A 210 1.05 -11.28 3.31
CA ILE A 210 2.43 -11.69 3.56
C ILE A 210 2.42 -12.66 4.73
N LEU A 211 3.28 -13.67 4.69
CA LEU A 211 3.41 -14.64 5.79
C LEU A 211 3.97 -13.93 7.02
N ASN A 212 3.31 -14.12 8.16
CA ASN A 212 3.76 -13.57 9.44
C ASN A 212 5.16 -14.07 9.83
N SER A 213 5.50 -15.31 9.49
CA SER A 213 6.83 -15.89 9.70
C SER A 213 7.96 -15.17 8.94
N ILE A 214 7.66 -14.28 7.99
CA ILE A 214 8.65 -13.44 7.31
C ILE A 214 9.06 -12.24 8.18
N TYR A 215 8.15 -11.72 9.02
CA TYR A 215 8.37 -10.49 9.80
C TYR A 215 8.32 -10.68 11.33
N LEU A 216 7.86 -11.85 11.81
CA LEU A 216 7.79 -12.26 13.23
C LEU A 216 8.88 -13.25 13.67
N ASN A 217 9.97 -13.40 12.90
CA ASN A 217 11.08 -14.31 13.24
C ASN A 217 12.42 -13.58 13.14
N GLY A 218 12.48 -12.40 13.75
CA GLY A 218 13.67 -11.56 13.76
C GLY A 218 13.77 -10.67 12.53
N ILE A 219 14.30 -9.47 12.74
CA ILE A 219 14.38 -8.45 11.70
C ILE A 219 15.28 -8.86 10.53
N ASN A 220 16.28 -9.72 10.77
CA ASN A 220 17.23 -10.19 9.77
C ASN A 220 16.59 -11.08 8.69
N ILE A 221 15.61 -11.91 9.06
CA ILE A 221 14.79 -12.66 8.08
C ILE A 221 14.02 -11.66 7.22
N PHE A 222 13.33 -10.72 7.85
CA PHE A 222 12.55 -9.75 7.11
C PHE A 222 13.41 -8.88 6.18
N PHE A 223 14.60 -8.47 6.63
CA PHE A 223 15.55 -7.70 5.83
C PHE A 223 16.11 -8.50 4.66
N GLY A 224 16.30 -9.81 4.79
CA GLY A 224 16.59 -10.70 3.66
C GLY A 224 15.50 -10.63 2.58
N PHE A 225 14.23 -10.73 3.01
CA PHE A 225 13.08 -10.61 2.11
C PHE A 225 13.02 -9.23 1.44
N LEU A 226 13.12 -8.14 2.24
CA LEU A 226 13.10 -6.77 1.74
C LEU A 226 14.22 -6.49 0.75
N ARG A 227 15.44 -6.99 1.03
CA ARG A 227 16.59 -6.81 0.14
C ARG A 227 16.34 -7.38 -1.24
N SER A 228 15.88 -8.62 -1.30
CA SER A 228 15.56 -9.28 -2.56
C SER A 228 14.35 -8.66 -3.26
N LEU A 229 13.31 -8.29 -2.51
CA LEU A 229 12.14 -7.61 -3.03
C LEU A 229 12.51 -6.28 -3.69
N LEU A 230 13.25 -5.42 -2.98
CA LEU A 230 13.59 -4.08 -3.47
C LEU A 230 14.73 -4.10 -4.51
N ASN A 231 15.52 -5.17 -4.58
CA ASN A 231 16.53 -5.39 -5.62
C ASN A 231 15.97 -6.12 -6.87
N GLY A 232 14.76 -5.75 -7.29
CA GLY A 232 14.13 -6.24 -8.53
C GLY A 232 13.04 -7.30 -8.33
N GLY A 233 12.97 -7.93 -7.17
CA GLY A 233 11.94 -8.90 -6.85
C GLY A 233 10.51 -8.34 -6.87
N PHE A 234 10.35 -7.03 -6.62
CA PHE A 234 9.07 -6.32 -6.65
C PHE A 234 8.28 -6.56 -7.93
N ALA A 235 8.94 -6.80 -9.07
CA ALA A 235 8.30 -7.07 -10.35
C ALA A 235 7.43 -8.35 -10.33
N TYR A 236 7.67 -9.27 -9.40
CA TYR A 236 6.90 -10.49 -9.22
C TYR A 236 5.80 -10.40 -8.15
N HIS A 237 5.85 -9.36 -7.31
CA HIS A 237 5.01 -9.26 -6.13
C HIS A 237 4.08 -8.05 -6.14
N LEU A 238 4.43 -6.99 -6.87
CA LEU A 238 3.79 -5.69 -6.81
C LEU A 238 3.57 -5.11 -8.21
N ASN A 239 2.54 -4.28 -8.32
CA ASN A 239 2.33 -3.46 -9.51
C ASN A 239 3.41 -2.36 -9.54
N SER A 240 4.25 -2.39 -10.57
CA SER A 240 5.36 -1.45 -10.70
C SER A 240 5.50 -0.93 -12.12
N PHE A 241 6.07 0.28 -12.24
CA PHE A 241 6.41 0.86 -13.53
C PHE A 241 7.60 1.81 -13.37
N VAL A 242 8.27 2.11 -14.47
CA VAL A 242 9.44 3.00 -14.50
C VAL A 242 9.03 4.37 -15.00
N ARG A 243 9.38 5.43 -14.25
CA ARG A 243 9.26 6.83 -14.69
C ARG A 243 10.65 7.48 -14.79
N GLY A 244 10.73 8.62 -15.47
CA GLY A 244 11.97 9.37 -15.68
C GLY A 244 12.49 9.34 -17.12
N VAL A 245 13.47 10.17 -17.41
CA VAL A 245 14.07 10.34 -18.75
C VAL A 245 15.54 9.92 -18.70
N SER A 246 15.98 9.17 -19.71
CA SER A 246 17.37 8.73 -19.89
C SER A 246 17.94 8.02 -18.64
N GLU A 247 19.01 8.56 -18.04
CA GLU A 247 19.73 8.02 -16.88
C GLU A 247 19.00 8.21 -15.55
N ASN A 248 18.00 9.10 -15.48
CA ASN A 248 17.23 9.38 -14.26
C ASN A 248 15.95 8.53 -14.16
N LYS A 249 16.01 7.27 -14.61
CA LYS A 249 14.89 6.33 -14.46
C LYS A 249 14.80 5.85 -13.03
N TYR A 250 13.59 5.80 -12.50
CA TYR A 250 13.29 5.29 -11.18
C TYR A 250 12.03 4.44 -11.19
N VAL A 251 11.98 3.50 -10.24
CA VAL A 251 10.87 2.56 -10.09
C VAL A 251 9.82 3.18 -9.16
N ILE A 252 8.57 3.09 -9.58
CA ILE A 252 7.40 3.37 -8.75
C ILE A 252 6.63 2.07 -8.54
N LEU A 253 6.17 1.90 -7.31
CA LEU A 253 5.25 0.86 -6.87
C LEU A 253 3.88 1.50 -6.65
N TYR A 254 2.84 0.86 -7.17
CA TYR A 254 1.47 1.17 -6.78
C TYR A 254 1.16 0.41 -5.49
N LEU A 255 1.12 1.16 -4.38
CA LEU A 255 0.93 0.67 -3.03
C LEU A 255 -0.02 1.67 -2.36
N PRO A 256 -1.32 1.38 -2.24
CA PRO A 256 -2.27 2.33 -1.66
C PRO A 256 -1.88 2.79 -0.26
N TRP A 257 -2.21 4.02 0.12
CA TRP A 257 -1.80 4.58 1.42
C TRP A 257 -2.34 3.77 2.62
N LYS A 258 -3.53 3.17 2.46
CA LYS A 258 -4.19 2.32 3.47
C LYS A 258 -3.68 0.86 3.51
N SER A 259 -2.78 0.47 2.60
CA SER A 259 -2.30 -0.91 2.50
C SER A 259 -1.44 -1.30 3.70
N LYS A 260 -1.75 -2.45 4.33
CA LYS A 260 -0.93 -3.04 5.39
C LYS A 260 0.46 -3.40 4.89
N THR A 261 0.55 -3.91 3.67
CA THR A 261 1.84 -4.19 3.00
C THR A 261 2.65 -2.92 2.86
N ARG A 262 2.05 -1.83 2.36
CA ARG A 262 2.78 -0.57 2.25
C ARG A 262 3.32 -0.14 3.60
N LYS A 263 2.48 -0.15 4.63
CA LYS A 263 2.87 0.26 5.98
C LYS A 263 4.04 -0.59 6.49
N LEU A 264 3.95 -1.92 6.36
CA LEU A 264 5.03 -2.86 6.67
C LEU A 264 6.33 -2.54 5.91
N LEU A 265 6.27 -2.42 4.59
CA LEU A 265 7.45 -2.20 3.75
C LEU A 265 8.09 -0.83 4.00
N GLN A 266 7.28 0.24 3.99
CA GLN A 266 7.74 1.63 4.07
C GLN A 266 8.33 1.93 5.45
N ASN A 267 7.63 1.57 6.52
CA ASN A 267 8.10 1.83 7.87
C ASN A 267 9.33 0.96 8.22
N SER A 268 9.41 -0.27 7.72
CA SER A 268 10.56 -1.14 7.99
C SER A 268 11.82 -0.74 7.20
N CYS A 269 11.66 -0.06 6.06
CA CYS A 269 12.80 0.57 5.38
C CYS A 269 13.48 1.64 6.27
N ASN A 270 12.72 2.30 7.16
CA ASN A 270 13.31 3.25 8.12
C ASN A 270 14.24 2.55 9.12
N LEU A 271 13.92 1.31 9.52
CA LEU A 271 14.75 0.48 10.39
C LEU A 271 16.00 -0.05 9.66
N TRP A 272 15.83 -0.54 8.42
CA TRP A 272 16.89 -1.19 7.66
C TRP A 272 18.00 -0.24 7.16
N ASN A 273 17.65 1.02 6.93
CA ASN A 273 18.58 2.07 6.50
C ASN A 273 19.34 1.82 5.19
N THR A 274 18.83 0.96 4.30
CA THR A 274 19.46 0.67 2.98
C THR A 274 18.65 1.26 1.82
N TYR A 275 17.33 1.07 1.85
CA TYR A 275 16.39 1.64 0.91
C TYR A 275 15.40 2.53 1.66
N GLN A 276 14.69 3.36 0.92
CA GLN A 276 13.50 4.06 1.39
C GLN A 276 12.41 3.94 0.33
N LEU A 277 11.17 3.88 0.79
CA LEU A 277 9.98 4.03 -0.05
C LEU A 277 9.44 5.43 0.19
N SER A 278 9.51 6.29 -0.83
CA SER A 278 9.09 7.68 -0.72
C SER A 278 7.79 7.94 -1.47
N ILE A 279 6.88 8.74 -0.93
CA ILE A 279 5.67 9.17 -1.65
C ILE A 279 6.07 9.87 -2.95
N CYS A 280 5.40 9.52 -4.05
CA CYS A 280 5.69 10.12 -5.35
C CYS A 280 5.13 11.56 -5.43
N GLU A 281 6.04 12.53 -5.43
CA GLU A 281 5.76 13.94 -5.71
C GLU A 281 6.05 14.24 -7.19
N SER A 282 5.05 14.69 -7.95
CA SER A 282 5.26 15.32 -9.25
C SER A 282 5.29 16.85 -9.10
N LYS A 283 5.75 17.58 -10.13
CA LYS A 283 5.79 19.05 -10.13
C LYS A 283 4.44 19.73 -9.86
N SER A 284 3.33 19.02 -10.02
CA SER A 284 1.97 19.58 -9.92
C SER A 284 1.02 18.81 -9.01
N GLN A 285 1.33 17.56 -8.64
CA GLN A 285 0.44 16.69 -7.88
C GLN A 285 1.21 15.65 -7.06
N MET A 286 0.78 15.42 -5.83
CA MET A 286 1.20 14.28 -5.01
C MET A 286 0.29 13.09 -5.34
N ASN A 287 0.87 11.92 -5.60
CA ASN A 287 0.10 10.69 -5.67
C ASN A 287 0.36 9.86 -4.42
N ILE A 288 -0.56 9.95 -3.45
CA ILE A 288 -0.40 9.28 -2.18
C ILE A 288 -0.44 7.77 -2.28
N ASP A 289 -0.91 7.15 -3.36
CA ASP A 289 -0.96 5.70 -3.57
C ASP A 289 0.24 5.14 -4.34
N GLU A 290 1.20 6.00 -4.66
CA GLU A 290 2.42 5.62 -5.37
C GLU A 290 3.65 5.89 -4.52
N THR A 291 4.51 4.88 -4.40
CA THR A 291 5.79 5.00 -3.71
C THR A 291 6.95 4.76 -4.66
N LYS A 292 7.95 5.62 -4.61
CA LYS A 292 9.22 5.50 -5.32
C LYS A 292 10.20 4.69 -4.49
N ILE A 293 10.91 3.75 -5.13
CA ILE A 293 12.03 3.04 -4.49
C ILE A 293 13.29 3.88 -4.65
N GLU A 294 13.97 4.16 -3.55
CA GLU A 294 15.23 4.91 -3.55
C GLU A 294 16.26 4.23 -2.65
N LYS A 295 17.55 4.35 -3.03
CA LYS A 295 18.64 4.04 -2.10
C LYS A 295 18.69 5.13 -1.04
N LYS A 296 18.79 4.73 0.21
CA LYS A 296 18.87 5.67 1.32
C LYS A 296 20.32 6.16 1.46
N ILE A 297 20.49 7.48 1.47
CA ILE A 297 21.83 8.10 1.58
C ILE A 297 22.16 8.38 3.05
N GLN A 298 21.17 8.81 3.83
CA GLN A 298 21.32 9.12 5.26
C GLN A 298 20.08 8.69 6.05
N PRO A 299 20.24 8.38 7.35
CA PRO A 299 19.12 8.23 8.27
C PRO A 299 18.25 9.49 8.27
N ILE A 300 16.94 9.31 8.39
CA ILE A 300 15.97 10.40 8.48
C ILE A 300 15.31 10.25 9.84
N PHE A 301 15.45 11.26 10.69
CA PHE A 301 14.90 11.25 12.06
C PHE A 301 13.70 12.21 12.23
N GLU A 302 13.50 13.11 11.26
CA GLU A 302 12.35 14.00 11.21
C GLU A 302 11.76 14.00 9.80
N GLN A 303 10.43 14.08 9.70
CA GLN A 303 9.74 14.21 8.42
C GLN A 303 8.58 15.18 8.49
N THR A 304 8.40 15.94 7.42
CA THR A 304 7.23 16.80 7.24
C THR A 304 6.00 15.96 6.93
N ILE A 305 4.90 16.26 7.62
CA ILE A 305 3.58 15.71 7.35
C ILE A 305 3.07 16.33 6.04
N LEU A 306 2.79 15.48 5.07
CA LEU A 306 2.34 15.86 3.74
C LEU A 306 0.82 15.81 3.63
N GLU A 307 0.18 14.87 4.32
CA GLU A 307 -1.28 14.72 4.32
C GLU A 307 -1.76 14.04 5.61
N ILE A 308 -2.99 14.35 5.99
CA ILE A 308 -3.69 13.81 7.15
C ILE A 308 -5.01 13.24 6.65
N LYS A 309 -5.30 11.98 6.99
CA LYS A 309 -6.54 11.28 6.62
C LYS A 309 -7.27 10.80 7.87
N GLU A 310 -8.56 11.08 7.96
CA GLU A 310 -9.47 10.45 8.92
C GLU A 310 -10.21 9.30 8.24
N HIS A 311 -10.31 8.15 8.89
CA HIS A 311 -11.02 6.97 8.37
C HIS A 311 -11.36 6.00 9.51
N LEU A 312 -12.18 4.98 9.22
CA LEU A 312 -12.39 3.85 10.14
C LEU A 312 -11.34 2.78 9.91
N ILE A 313 -10.99 2.10 11.00
CA ILE A 313 -10.18 0.89 10.96
C ILE A 313 -10.45 0.06 12.20
N ASP A 314 -10.34 -1.25 12.07
CA ASP A 314 -10.43 -2.15 13.22
C ASP A 314 -9.28 -1.85 14.21
N CYS A 315 -9.61 -1.73 15.49
CA CYS A 315 -8.67 -1.46 16.56
C CYS A 315 -8.72 -2.59 17.59
N TYR A 316 -7.55 -3.04 18.00
CA TYR A 316 -7.40 -4.03 19.05
C TYR A 316 -7.15 -3.34 20.38
N GLU A 317 -7.80 -3.80 21.44
CA GLU A 317 -7.47 -3.40 22.79
C GLU A 317 -6.29 -4.23 23.32
N ILE A 318 -5.27 -3.58 23.85
CA ILE A 318 -4.14 -4.24 24.51
C ILE A 318 -3.88 -3.61 25.87
N GLU A 319 -3.32 -4.40 26.80
CA GLU A 319 -2.85 -3.88 28.08
C GLU A 319 -1.35 -3.53 28.04
N ILE A 320 -1.02 -2.36 28.55
CA ILE A 320 0.36 -1.95 28.85
C ILE A 320 0.51 -1.43 30.28
N GLN A 321 1.74 -1.36 30.79
CA GLN A 321 2.01 -0.77 32.10
C GLN A 321 1.63 0.72 32.14
N ILE A 322 1.05 1.14 33.27
CA ILE A 322 0.58 2.52 33.47
C ILE A 322 1.75 3.51 33.31
N GLY A 323 1.53 4.53 32.48
CA GLY A 323 2.50 5.60 32.23
C GLY A 323 3.55 5.27 31.17
N ASN A 324 3.60 4.03 30.67
CA ASN A 324 4.45 3.68 29.54
C ASN A 324 3.94 4.36 28.26
N LYS A 325 4.89 4.73 27.41
CA LYS A 325 4.67 5.15 26.03
C LYS A 325 4.82 3.94 25.11
N ILE A 326 4.16 3.97 23.98
CA ILE A 326 4.21 2.91 22.96
C ILE A 326 5.01 3.38 21.75
N ILE A 327 5.65 2.42 21.09
CA ILE A 327 6.32 2.64 19.81
C ILE A 327 5.42 2.05 18.72
N CYS A 328 4.89 2.93 17.87
CA CYS A 328 4.01 2.58 16.78
C CYS A 328 4.57 3.19 15.51
N ASP A 329 4.72 2.42 14.42
CA ASP A 329 5.13 2.99 13.12
C ASP A 329 6.43 3.81 13.17
N ASN A 330 7.36 3.40 14.05
CA ASN A 330 8.62 4.09 14.36
C ASN A 330 8.47 5.49 14.97
N ILE A 331 7.32 5.81 15.56
CA ILE A 331 7.09 7.01 16.36
C ILE A 331 6.71 6.65 17.79
N VAL A 332 6.99 7.57 18.71
CA VAL A 332 6.62 7.42 20.12
C VAL A 332 5.28 8.09 20.36
N LEU A 333 4.34 7.32 20.87
CA LEU A 333 3.02 7.80 21.27
C LEU A 333 2.88 7.71 22.79
N LYS A 334 2.26 8.73 23.38
CA LYS A 334 1.78 8.68 24.75
C LYS A 334 0.29 8.37 24.71
N PRO A 335 -0.10 7.10 24.97
CA PRO A 335 -1.49 6.71 25.00
C PRO A 335 -2.19 7.22 26.26
N PHE A 336 -3.52 7.20 26.21
CA PHE A 336 -4.39 7.40 27.37
C PHE A 336 -5.34 6.20 27.44
N GLU A 337 -5.70 5.82 28.67
CA GLU A 337 -6.83 4.93 28.88
C GLU A 337 -8.10 5.68 28.46
N LEU A 338 -8.92 5.04 27.64
CA LEU A 338 -10.13 5.64 27.09
C LEU A 338 -11.32 5.27 27.95
N THR A 339 -12.17 6.24 28.23
CA THR A 339 -13.46 6.02 28.89
C THR A 339 -14.46 5.40 27.92
N GLU A 340 -15.50 4.72 28.43
CA GLU A 340 -16.59 4.16 27.60
C GLU A 340 -17.24 5.25 26.72
N ASP A 341 -17.38 6.47 27.24
CA ASP A 341 -17.91 7.61 26.49
C ASP A 341 -17.00 7.98 25.30
N GLU A 342 -15.68 8.05 25.50
CA GLU A 342 -14.71 8.34 24.42
C GLU A 342 -14.67 7.22 23.38
N ILE A 343 -14.78 5.95 23.81
CA ILE A 343 -14.89 4.80 22.90
C ILE A 343 -16.16 4.95 22.05
N SER A 344 -17.30 5.26 22.67
CA SER A 344 -18.56 5.51 21.97
C SER A 344 -18.43 6.67 20.97
N GLU A 345 -17.72 7.73 21.30
CA GLU A 345 -17.45 8.84 20.38
C GLU A 345 -16.57 8.43 19.19
N LEU A 346 -15.55 7.62 19.41
CA LEU A 346 -14.69 7.09 18.33
C LEU A 346 -15.44 6.14 17.40
N GLN A 347 -16.48 5.46 17.90
CA GLN A 347 -17.37 4.61 17.11
C GLN A 347 -18.44 5.42 16.33
N LYS A 348 -18.80 6.63 16.79
CA LYS A 348 -19.85 7.50 16.21
C LYS A 348 -19.49 8.16 14.87
N PHE A 349 -18.52 7.61 14.13
CA PHE A 349 -18.10 8.17 12.85
C PHE A 349 -18.81 7.47 11.69
N GLU A 350 -19.62 8.23 10.96
CA GLU A 350 -20.00 7.85 9.60
C GLU A 350 -18.84 8.24 8.68
N GLU A 351 -18.18 7.23 8.08
CA GLU A 351 -17.29 7.49 6.96
C GLU A 351 -18.07 8.29 5.92
N THR A 352 -17.61 9.50 5.62
CA THR A 352 -17.96 10.12 4.35
C THR A 352 -17.42 9.14 3.30
N PRO A 353 -18.27 8.47 2.51
CA PRO A 353 -17.82 7.37 1.69
C PRO A 353 -16.78 7.89 0.72
N ASP A 354 -15.54 7.46 0.93
CA ASP A 354 -14.54 7.49 -0.13
C ASP A 354 -15.12 6.60 -1.23
N PHE A 355 -15.59 7.23 -2.32
CA PHE A 355 -16.52 6.63 -3.28
C PHE A 355 -16.05 5.22 -3.71
N ASP A 356 -16.74 4.17 -3.23
CA ASP A 356 -16.46 2.79 -3.60
C ASP A 356 -16.99 2.54 -5.03
N LEU A 357 -16.20 3.01 -6.00
CA LEU A 357 -16.43 2.84 -7.43
C LEU A 357 -16.62 1.36 -7.76
N GLU A 358 -15.95 0.43 -7.07
CA GLU A 358 -16.15 -1.00 -7.31
C GLU A 358 -17.56 -1.46 -6.94
N LYS A 359 -18.12 -1.04 -5.81
CA LYS A 359 -19.51 -1.37 -5.43
C LYS A 359 -20.51 -0.79 -6.44
N ILE A 360 -20.31 0.44 -6.91
CA ILE A 360 -21.18 1.06 -7.92
C ILE A 360 -21.06 0.29 -9.25
N ARG A 361 -19.84 -0.06 -9.67
CA ARG A 361 -19.61 -0.84 -10.88
C ARG A 361 -20.22 -2.23 -10.80
N LYS A 362 -20.14 -2.90 -9.64
CA LYS A 362 -20.80 -4.19 -9.40
C LYS A 362 -22.33 -4.03 -9.49
N LYS A 363 -22.93 -3.00 -8.86
CA LYS A 363 -24.37 -2.71 -8.98
C LYS A 363 -24.79 -2.44 -10.42
N ILE A 364 -24.02 -1.62 -11.15
CA ILE A 364 -24.27 -1.30 -12.56
C ILE A 364 -24.14 -2.55 -13.42
N THR A 365 -23.06 -3.33 -13.24
CA THR A 365 -22.81 -4.58 -13.98
C THR A 365 -23.89 -5.63 -13.73
N LEU A 366 -24.39 -5.74 -12.51
CA LEU A 366 -25.53 -6.62 -12.16
C LEU A 366 -26.86 -6.12 -12.75
N SER A 367 -27.03 -4.81 -12.94
CA SER A 367 -28.22 -4.22 -13.57
C SER A 367 -28.20 -4.22 -15.12
N ILE A 368 -27.04 -4.44 -15.75
CA ILE A 368 -26.93 -4.58 -17.22
C ILE A 368 -27.40 -5.98 -17.60
N ILE A 369 -28.72 -6.18 -17.62
CA ILE A 369 -29.35 -7.36 -18.22
C ILE A 369 -29.31 -7.14 -19.74
N SER A 370 -28.38 -7.83 -20.40
CA SER A 370 -28.29 -8.00 -21.86
C SER A 370 -28.48 -6.73 -22.73
N ASN A 371 -27.38 -6.03 -23.03
CA ASN A 371 -27.10 -5.47 -24.37
C ASN A 371 -25.65 -4.93 -24.41
N THR A 372 -25.09 -4.83 -25.61
CA THR A 372 -23.68 -4.77 -26.03
C THR A 372 -22.74 -3.68 -25.45
N ASN A 373 -23.08 -3.01 -24.35
CA ASN A 373 -22.24 -1.99 -23.71
C ASN A 373 -21.55 -2.53 -22.46
N THR A 374 -20.38 -3.16 -22.63
CA THR A 374 -19.51 -3.49 -21.50
C THR A 374 -18.94 -2.22 -20.90
N LEU A 375 -19.12 -2.03 -19.59
CA LEU A 375 -18.47 -0.98 -18.82
C LEU A 375 -16.95 -1.03 -19.05
N LYS A 376 -16.34 0.11 -19.42
CA LYS A 376 -14.90 0.23 -19.66
C LYS A 376 -14.21 1.01 -18.54
N THR A 377 -12.94 0.71 -18.32
CA THR A 377 -12.08 1.51 -17.43
C THR A 377 -11.42 2.66 -18.17
N ILE A 378 -10.99 3.70 -17.46
CA ILE A 378 -10.32 4.86 -18.06
C ILE A 378 -9.04 4.47 -18.79
N ASN A 379 -8.24 3.55 -18.25
CA ASN A 379 -7.03 3.08 -18.93
C ASN A 379 -7.33 2.33 -20.23
N GLN A 380 -8.43 1.59 -20.31
CA GLN A 380 -8.84 0.92 -21.54
C GLN A 380 -9.18 1.94 -22.63
N ILE A 381 -9.88 3.02 -22.27
CA ILE A 381 -10.30 4.03 -23.25
C ILE A 381 -9.18 5.00 -23.64
N LYS A 382 -8.21 5.28 -22.75
CA LYS A 382 -7.04 6.12 -23.05
C LYS A 382 -6.16 5.57 -24.17
N GLN A 383 -6.22 4.25 -24.39
CA GLN A 383 -5.46 3.58 -25.44
C GLN A 383 -6.13 3.73 -26.82
N LEU A 384 -7.31 4.35 -26.90
CA LEU A 384 -8.09 4.52 -28.12
C LEU A 384 -8.01 5.97 -28.60
N GLU A 385 -7.60 6.20 -29.86
CA GLU A 385 -7.58 7.55 -30.45
C GLU A 385 -9.00 8.09 -30.74
N LYS A 386 -9.92 7.19 -31.10
CA LYS A 386 -11.35 7.44 -31.31
C LYS A 386 -12.14 6.21 -30.87
N ALA A 387 -13.20 6.44 -30.12
CA ALA A 387 -14.13 5.39 -29.71
C ALA A 387 -15.52 5.99 -29.48
N PHE A 388 -16.56 5.22 -29.76
CA PHE A 388 -17.97 5.62 -29.63
C PHE A 388 -18.72 4.59 -28.80
N HIS A 389 -19.92 4.93 -28.33
CA HIS A 389 -20.79 4.05 -27.55
C HIS A 389 -20.12 3.51 -26.27
N LEU A 390 -19.37 4.36 -25.58
CA LEU A 390 -18.68 4.00 -24.35
C LEU A 390 -19.63 4.04 -23.16
N HIS A 391 -19.49 3.05 -22.28
CA HIS A 391 -20.09 3.05 -20.94
C HIS A 391 -18.95 3.18 -19.93
N ILE A 392 -18.97 4.25 -19.14
CA ILE A 392 -17.93 4.55 -18.16
C ILE A 392 -18.51 5.10 -16.87
N VAL A 393 -17.82 4.83 -15.77
CA VAL A 393 -18.16 5.34 -14.44
C VAL A 393 -16.87 5.83 -13.78
N GLY A 394 -16.90 7.06 -13.27
CA GLY A 394 -15.79 7.64 -12.53
C GLY A 394 -16.21 8.83 -11.67
N ILE A 395 -15.29 9.29 -10.82
CA ILE A 395 -15.44 10.44 -9.95
C ILE A 395 -15.04 11.70 -10.70
N ILE A 396 -15.85 12.76 -10.60
CA ILE A 396 -15.52 14.08 -11.12
C ILE A 396 -14.47 14.74 -10.23
N LYS A 397 -13.32 15.05 -10.82
CA LYS A 397 -12.24 15.87 -10.25
C LYS A 397 -12.05 17.13 -11.08
N ASN A 398 -11.60 18.21 -10.45
CA ASN A 398 -11.17 19.44 -11.13
C ASN A 398 -12.16 19.97 -12.19
N LYS A 399 -13.45 20.04 -11.84
CA LYS A 399 -14.48 20.70 -12.64
C LYS A 399 -14.10 22.17 -12.86
N GLY A 400 -14.01 22.57 -14.12
CA GLY A 400 -13.74 23.94 -14.54
C GLY A 400 -14.97 24.84 -14.44
N THR A 401 -14.80 26.09 -14.85
CA THR A 401 -15.90 27.05 -14.94
C THR A 401 -16.91 26.62 -16.01
N ILE A 402 -18.18 26.94 -15.76
CA ILE A 402 -19.25 26.69 -16.72
C ILE A 402 -19.19 27.77 -17.80
N MET A 403 -19.07 27.35 -19.05
CA MET A 403 -18.99 28.25 -20.20
C MET A 403 -20.29 28.16 -21.03
N PRO A 404 -20.96 29.29 -21.29
CA PRO A 404 -22.04 29.31 -22.28
C PRO A 404 -21.46 29.01 -23.67
N SER A 405 -22.21 28.29 -24.49
CA SER A 405 -21.81 27.88 -25.83
C SER A 405 -23.02 27.92 -26.76
N VAL A 406 -22.78 28.22 -28.04
CA VAL A 406 -23.82 28.20 -29.07
C VAL A 406 -23.48 27.06 -30.03
N THR A 407 -24.42 26.13 -30.19
CA THR A 407 -24.32 25.02 -31.14
C THR A 407 -25.36 25.18 -32.24
N ARG A 408 -25.28 24.35 -33.28
CA ARG A 408 -26.33 24.27 -34.33
C ARG A 408 -27.71 23.90 -33.80
N TYR A 409 -27.81 23.43 -32.55
CA TYR A 409 -29.04 23.03 -31.87
C TYR A 409 -29.52 24.05 -30.83
N GLY A 410 -28.86 25.20 -30.71
CA GLY A 410 -29.21 26.25 -29.76
C GLY A 410 -28.11 26.56 -28.74
N LYS A 411 -28.46 27.41 -27.77
CA LYS A 411 -27.59 27.77 -26.64
C LYS A 411 -27.50 26.58 -25.67
N THR A 412 -26.30 26.31 -25.18
CA THR A 412 -26.03 25.24 -24.21
C THR A 412 -24.89 25.67 -23.28
N TYR A 413 -24.57 24.83 -22.31
CA TYR A 413 -23.45 25.01 -21.40
C TYR A 413 -22.44 23.89 -21.61
N SER A 414 -21.17 24.20 -21.38
CA SER A 414 -20.11 23.20 -21.32
C SER A 414 -19.12 23.48 -20.22
N THR A 415 -18.52 22.43 -19.69
CA THR A 415 -17.35 22.56 -18.83
C THR A 415 -16.35 21.46 -19.13
N ASN A 416 -15.10 21.71 -18.77
CA ASN A 416 -14.06 20.69 -18.75
C ASN A 416 -13.92 20.19 -17.31
N ALA A 417 -13.74 18.88 -17.15
CA ALA A 417 -13.45 18.24 -15.87
C ALA A 417 -12.41 17.13 -16.09
N ILE A 418 -11.96 16.53 -15.00
CA ILE A 418 -11.23 15.27 -14.99
C ILE A 418 -12.18 14.20 -14.48
N LEU A 419 -12.36 13.13 -15.24
CA LEU A 419 -13.03 11.93 -14.74
C LEU A 419 -11.95 10.97 -14.25
N SER A 420 -12.09 10.45 -13.04
CA SER A 420 -11.12 9.55 -12.41
C SER A 420 -11.77 8.23 -12.03
N ASP A 421 -11.06 7.13 -12.24
CA ASP A 421 -11.38 5.82 -11.69
C ASP A 421 -10.11 5.18 -11.12
N GLU A 422 -10.20 3.96 -10.60
CA GLU A 422 -9.06 3.22 -10.04
C GLU A 422 -7.99 2.87 -11.09
N SER A 423 -8.34 2.92 -12.38
CA SER A 423 -7.40 2.71 -13.46
C SER A 423 -6.67 4.01 -13.86
N GLY A 424 -7.29 5.18 -13.74
CA GLY A 424 -6.63 6.47 -13.92
C GLY A 424 -7.58 7.61 -14.28
N GLU A 425 -7.02 8.69 -14.84
CA GLU A 425 -7.77 9.96 -15.04
C GLU A 425 -7.84 10.42 -16.50
N ILE A 426 -9.01 10.78 -17.02
CA ILE A 426 -9.17 11.33 -18.38
C ILE A 426 -9.82 12.71 -18.38
N LYS A 427 -9.38 13.58 -19.31
CA LYS A 427 -10.05 14.85 -19.57
C LYS A 427 -11.45 14.59 -20.11
N LEU A 428 -12.44 15.11 -19.42
CA LEU A 428 -13.85 15.08 -19.77
C LEU A 428 -14.27 16.48 -20.23
N LYS A 429 -14.93 16.57 -21.38
CA LYS A 429 -15.70 17.75 -21.76
C LYS A 429 -17.16 17.38 -21.78
N ILE A 430 -17.91 17.91 -20.82
CA ILE A 430 -19.33 17.62 -20.62
C ILE A 430 -20.18 18.80 -21.10
N TRP A 431 -21.29 18.47 -21.74
CA TRP A 431 -22.22 19.42 -22.36
C TRP A 431 -23.64 19.23 -21.80
N GLY A 432 -24.44 20.29 -21.88
CA GLY A 432 -25.85 20.24 -21.50
C GLY A 432 -26.12 20.62 -20.05
N ASP A 433 -27.34 20.39 -19.59
CA ASP A 433 -27.83 20.89 -18.30
C ASP A 433 -27.13 20.21 -17.11
N ILE A 434 -26.67 18.97 -17.30
CA ILE A 434 -25.89 18.22 -16.30
C ILE A 434 -24.64 18.99 -15.82
N VAL A 435 -24.10 19.90 -16.64
CA VAL A 435 -22.98 20.77 -16.29
C VAL A 435 -23.28 21.60 -15.04
N ASN A 436 -24.55 21.96 -14.81
CA ASN A 436 -24.97 22.73 -13.63
C ASN A 436 -25.15 21.85 -12.40
N GLU A 437 -25.39 20.55 -12.58
CA GLU A 437 -25.70 19.61 -11.51
C GLU A 437 -24.46 18.92 -10.93
N ILE A 438 -23.48 18.58 -11.78
CA ILE A 438 -22.26 17.87 -11.33
C ILE A 438 -21.37 18.75 -10.46
N LYS A 439 -20.74 18.17 -9.44
CA LYS A 439 -19.74 18.81 -8.57
C LYS A 439 -18.48 17.95 -8.48
N ASN A 440 -17.40 18.55 -7.98
CA ASN A 440 -16.22 17.76 -7.62
C ASN A 440 -16.60 16.76 -6.51
N GLY A 441 -16.16 15.52 -6.65
CA GLY A 441 -16.51 14.42 -5.76
C GLY A 441 -17.69 13.57 -6.22
N ASP A 442 -18.56 14.08 -7.12
CA ASP A 442 -19.69 13.29 -7.62
C ASP A 442 -19.21 12.11 -8.47
N VAL A 443 -19.88 10.96 -8.36
CA VAL A 443 -19.73 9.88 -9.33
C VAL A 443 -20.65 10.09 -10.51
N LEU A 444 -20.04 10.13 -11.68
CA LEU A 444 -20.71 10.28 -12.96
C LEU A 444 -20.60 8.97 -13.74
N GLU A 445 -21.77 8.42 -14.07
CA GLU A 445 -21.93 7.40 -15.09
C GLU A 445 -22.25 8.06 -16.43
N LEU A 446 -21.53 7.66 -17.46
CA LEU A 446 -21.72 8.09 -18.84
C LEU A 446 -21.99 6.87 -19.70
N VAL A 447 -23.11 6.87 -20.42
CA VAL A 447 -23.46 5.83 -21.40
C VAL A 447 -23.62 6.46 -22.77
N GLY A 448 -23.10 5.78 -23.79
CA GLY A 448 -23.07 6.32 -25.15
C GLY A 448 -21.98 7.37 -25.36
N ALA A 449 -21.05 7.53 -24.42
CA ALA A 449 -19.97 8.51 -24.50
C ALA A 449 -18.99 8.21 -25.64
N TYR A 450 -18.19 9.20 -26.01
CA TYR A 450 -17.21 9.05 -27.08
C TYR A 450 -15.92 9.81 -26.80
N ILE A 451 -14.83 9.35 -27.41
CA ILE A 451 -13.52 10.01 -27.36
C ILE A 451 -13.25 10.71 -28.68
N LYS A 452 -12.82 11.96 -28.59
CA LYS A 452 -12.28 12.72 -29.71
C LYS A 452 -11.08 13.54 -29.27
N ASN A 453 -9.93 13.28 -29.89
CA ASN A 453 -8.64 13.91 -29.59
C ASN A 453 -8.20 13.69 -28.13
N GLY A 454 -8.37 12.47 -27.61
CA GLY A 454 -8.02 12.11 -26.23
C GLY A 454 -8.88 12.77 -25.14
N ILE A 455 -9.99 13.42 -25.52
CA ILE A 455 -10.96 14.01 -24.60
C ILE A 455 -12.24 13.19 -24.65
N LEU A 456 -12.67 12.70 -23.49
CA LEU A 456 -13.95 12.02 -23.31
C LEU A 456 -15.08 13.05 -23.37
N ARG A 457 -16.20 12.70 -24.00
CA ARG A 457 -17.38 13.57 -24.15
C ARG A 457 -18.64 12.76 -23.96
N ASN A 458 -19.64 13.37 -23.33
CA ASN A 458 -21.00 12.85 -23.38
C ASN A 458 -21.59 13.00 -24.79
N SER A 459 -22.53 12.12 -25.13
CA SER A 459 -23.23 12.13 -26.41
C SER A 459 -24.68 12.53 -26.20
N ASN A 460 -25.28 13.23 -27.18
CA ASN A 460 -26.70 13.55 -27.15
C ASN A 460 -27.60 12.29 -27.21
N ASP A 461 -27.10 11.22 -27.82
CA ASP A 461 -27.80 9.92 -27.90
C ASP A 461 -27.47 9.01 -26.70
N GLY A 462 -26.70 9.53 -25.75
CA GLY A 462 -26.32 8.86 -24.52
C GLY A 462 -27.23 9.18 -23.35
N TYR A 463 -26.88 8.69 -22.17
CA TYR A 463 -27.43 9.19 -20.92
C TYR A 463 -26.33 9.38 -19.90
N GLU A 464 -26.57 10.30 -18.97
CA GLU A 464 -25.71 10.57 -17.84
C GLU A 464 -26.47 10.38 -16.53
N LYS A 465 -25.79 9.81 -15.54
CA LYS A 465 -26.36 9.62 -14.22
C LYS A 465 -25.37 10.03 -13.15
N ILE A 466 -25.81 10.95 -12.30
CA ILE A 466 -25.05 11.37 -11.13
C ILE A 466 -25.47 10.49 -9.96
N TYR A 467 -24.51 9.79 -9.38
CA TYR A 467 -24.66 9.17 -8.09
C TYR A 467 -24.24 10.22 -7.06
N LYS A 468 -25.22 10.79 -6.36
CA LYS A 468 -24.96 11.67 -5.22
C LYS A 468 -24.65 10.80 -4.01
N ILE A 469 -23.67 11.21 -3.21
CA ILE A 469 -23.55 10.77 -1.83
C ILE A 469 -24.82 11.30 -1.17
N LYS A 470 -25.83 10.45 -0.95
CA LYS A 470 -26.94 10.86 -0.11
C LYS A 470 -26.47 10.69 1.33
N ASP A 471 -26.52 11.81 2.06
CA ASP A 471 -26.73 11.85 3.49
C ASP A 471 -28.00 11.02 3.78
N GLU A 472 -27.84 9.74 4.11
CA GLU A 472 -28.88 8.92 4.72
C GLU A 472 -28.47 8.78 6.18
N GLY A 473 -29.02 9.66 7.02
CA GLY A 473 -28.75 9.70 8.46
C GLY A 473 -29.73 8.89 9.28
#